data_AF-A0A9X8VBX8-F1
#
_entry.id   AF-A0A9X8VBX8-F1
#
_cell.length_a   1.000
_cell.length_b   1.000
_cell.length_c   1.000
_cell.angle_alpha   90.00
_cell.angle_beta   90.00
_cell.angle_gamma   90.00
#
_symmetry.space_group_name_H-M   'P 1'
#
loop_
_entity.id
_entity.type
_entity.pdbx_description
1 polymer ?
#
loop_
_entity_poly.entity_id
_entity_poly.type
_entity_poly.pdbx_seq_one_letter_code
_entity_poly.pdbx_strand_id
1 'polypeptide(L)' 'NALCKQMQAQCTFTNQAFDSLIAALKFKKYDAVISGMDITPERSKQVAFTQPYYANSAIVIAQKGKFSSLADLKGKKLGM' A
#
# COMPACT_ATOMS: atom_id res chain seq x y z
N ASN A 1 -9.93 13.19 4.30
CA ASN A 1 -11.33 13.53 3.93
C ASN A 1 -11.50 14.44 2.71
N ALA A 2 -10.44 15.01 2.11
CA ALA A 2 -10.58 15.90 0.95
C ALA A 2 -11.29 15.25 -0.25
N LEU A 3 -10.97 13.98 -0.56
CA LEU A 3 -11.60 13.22 -1.64
C LEU A 3 -13.13 13.10 -1.47
N CYS A 4 -13.59 12.75 -0.27
CA CYS A 4 -15.01 12.59 0.03
C CYS A 4 -15.79 13.91 -0.15
N LYS A 5 -15.17 15.04 0.23
CA LYS A 5 -15.74 16.37 0.00
C LYS A 5 -15.85 16.69 -1.49
N GLN A 6 -14.82 16.37 -2.28
CA GLN A 6 -14.83 16.57 -3.73
C GLN A 6 -15.87 15.69 -4.44
N MET A 7 -16.03 14.45 -4.00
CA MET A 7 -17.04 13.53 -4.51
C MET A 7 -18.46 13.84 -4.00
N GLN A 8 -18.61 14.81 -3.09
CA GLN A 8 -19.86 15.10 -2.39
C GLN A 8 -20.47 13.84 -1.75
N ALA A 9 -19.61 12.97 -1.20
CA ALA A 9 -19.97 11.69 -0.63
C ALA A 9 -19.69 11.63 0.87
N GLN A 10 -20.55 10.92 1.60
CA GLN A 10 -20.28 10.58 2.99
C GLN A 10 -19.38 9.34 3.03
N CYS A 11 -18.12 9.51 3.43
CA CYS A 11 -17.20 8.40 3.60
C CYS A 11 -17.17 7.91 5.05
N THR A 12 -17.10 6.60 5.20
CA THR A 12 -16.76 5.91 6.45
C THR A 12 -15.49 5.10 6.23
N PHE A 13 -14.56 5.16 7.17
CA PHE A 13 -13.29 4.42 7.09
C PHE A 13 -13.30 3.26 8.07
N THR A 14 -12.87 2.08 7.62
CA THR A 14 -12.66 0.90 8.47
C THR A 14 -11.28 0.32 8.19
N ASN A 15 -10.60 -0.13 9.24
CA ASN A 15 -9.28 -0.74 9.13
C ASN A 15 -9.38 -2.26 9.11
N GLN A 16 -8.59 -2.89 8.23
CA GLN A 16 -8.46 -4.34 8.10
C GLN A 16 -7.00 -4.68 7.74
N ALA A 17 -6.63 -5.95 7.87
CA ALA A 17 -5.30 -6.42 7.45
C ALA A 17 -5.11 -6.18 5.94
N PHE A 18 -3.95 -5.64 5.56
CA PHE A 18 -3.66 -5.26 4.17
C PHE A 18 -3.90 -6.41 3.17
N ASP A 19 -3.48 -7.62 3.53
CA ASP A 19 -3.60 -8.81 2.68
C ASP A 19 -5.05 -9.19 2.38
N SER A 20 -5.99 -8.82 3.26
CA SER A 20 -7.42 -9.09 3.07
C SER A 20 -8.13 -8.05 2.21
N LEU A 21 -7.48 -6.93 1.89
CA LEU A 21 -8.18 -5.76 1.33
C LEU A 21 -8.81 -6.04 -0.05
N ILE A 22 -8.11 -6.77 -0.92
CA ILE A 22 -8.63 -7.11 -2.25
C ILE A 22 -9.78 -8.10 -2.15
N ALA A 23 -9.66 -9.11 -1.30
CA ALA A 23 -10.71 -10.11 -1.11
C ALA A 23 -11.99 -9.47 -0.55
N ALA A 24 -11.87 -8.65 0.50
CA ALA A 24 -13.01 -7.98 1.10
C ALA A 24 -13.66 -6.93 0.17
N LEU A 25 -12.89 -6.28 -0.72
CA LEU A 25 -13.44 -5.42 -1.78
C LEU A 25 -14.32 -6.24 -2.75
N LYS A 26 -13.84 -7.41 -3.18
CA LYS A 26 -14.61 -8.29 -4.09
C LYS A 26 -15.89 -8.81 -3.45
N PHE A 27 -15.88 -9.05 -2.14
CA PHE A 27 -17.07 -9.41 -1.37
C PHE A 27 -17.94 -8.21 -0.98
N LYS A 28 -17.64 -7.00 -1.50
CA LYS A 28 -18.39 -5.76 -1.26
C LYS A 28 -18.55 -5.40 0.21
N LYS A 29 -17.56 -5.71 1.05
CA LYS A 29 -17.55 -5.27 2.46
C LYS A 29 -17.34 -3.75 2.59
N TYR A 30 -16.82 -3.11 1.54
CA TYR A 30 -16.68 -1.66 1.38
C TYR A 30 -16.54 -1.37 -0.12
N ASP A 31 -16.70 -0.09 -0.49
CA ASP A 31 -16.78 0.33 -1.89
C ASP A 31 -15.42 0.61 -2.54
N ALA A 32 -14.41 0.96 -1.75
CA ALA A 32 -13.08 1.31 -2.25
C ALA A 32 -11.97 1.03 -1.21
N VAL A 33 -10.73 0.89 -1.70
CA VAL A 33 -9.53 0.74 -0.87
C VAL A 33 -8.60 1.93 -1.10
N ILE A 34 -8.15 2.57 -0.02
CA ILE A 34 -7.13 3.63 -0.05
C ILE A 34 -6.08 3.36 1.04
N SER A 35 -5.08 2.52 0.71
CA SER A 35 -4.10 2.04 1.67
C SER A 35 -2.69 1.88 1.07
N GLY A 36 -2.26 2.83 0.23
CA GLY A 36 -0.92 2.80 -0.38
C GLY A 36 -0.64 1.51 -1.17
N MET A 37 -1.66 0.99 -1.85
CA MET A 37 -1.56 -0.29 -2.56
C MET A 37 -0.93 -0.10 -3.94
N ASP A 38 0.20 -0.76 -4.16
CA ASP A 38 0.85 -0.78 -5.47
C ASP A 38 -0.02 -1.49 -6.51
N ILE A 39 -0.01 -0.92 -7.72
CA ILE A 39 -0.64 -1.47 -8.91
C ILE A 39 0.28 -2.54 -9.48
N THR A 40 -0.16 -3.81 -9.44
CA THR A 40 0.58 -4.93 -10.04
C THR A 40 -0.30 -5.71 -11.00
N PRO A 41 0.25 -6.42 -12.01
CA PRO A 41 -0.55 -7.22 -12.94
C PRO A 41 -1.47 -8.23 -12.24
N GLU A 42 -1.00 -8.85 -11.15
CA GLU A 42 -1.75 -9.85 -10.38
C GLU A 42 -2.96 -9.24 -9.67
N ARG A 43 -2.82 -8.02 -9.15
CA ARG A 43 -3.90 -7.30 -8.49
C ARG A 43 -4.87 -6.71 -9.50
N SER A 44 -4.36 -6.17 -10.62
CA SER A 44 -5.18 -5.60 -11.70
C SER A 44 -6.06 -6.63 -12.41
N LYS A 45 -5.72 -7.92 -12.35
CA LYS A 45 -6.60 -9.00 -12.79
C LYS A 45 -7.83 -9.19 -11.88
N GLN A 46 -7.78 -8.69 -10.65
CA GLN A 46 -8.81 -8.94 -9.63
C GLN A 46 -9.68 -7.72 -9.36
N VAL A 47 -9.12 -6.51 -9.48
CA VAL A 47 -9.79 -5.23 -9.16
C VAL A 47 -9.34 -4.15 -10.13
N ALA A 48 -10.19 -3.13 -10.31
CA ALA A 48 -9.81 -1.92 -11.04
C ALA A 48 -9.04 -0.96 -10.11
N PHE A 49 -8.01 -0.31 -10.64
CA PHE A 49 -7.26 0.73 -9.95
C PHE A 49 -7.59 2.11 -10.51
N THR A 50 -7.48 3.13 -9.67
CA THR A 50 -7.46 4.53 -10.11
C THR A 50 -6.12 4.87 -10.76
N GLN A 51 -5.98 6.12 -11.22
CA GLN A 51 -4.64 6.68 -11.41
C GLN A 51 -3.88 6.68 -10.07
N PRO A 52 -2.54 6.44 -10.08
CA PRO A 52 -1.74 6.46 -8.86
C PRO A 52 -1.76 7.87 -8.26
N TYR A 53 -2.04 7.95 -6.95
CA TYR A 53 -2.11 9.24 -6.23
C TYR A 53 -0.82 9.57 -5.44
N TYR A 54 0.08 8.61 -5.31
CA TYR A 54 1.37 8.75 -4.64
C TYR A 54 2.35 7.74 -5.21
N ALA A 55 3.57 8.17 -5.50
CA ALA A 55 4.67 7.30 -5.89
C ALA A 55 5.67 7.22 -4.74
N ASN A 56 6.03 5.99 -4.36
CA ASN A 56 7.06 5.70 -3.37
C ASN A 56 8.15 4.82 -3.97
N SER A 57 9.23 4.68 -3.22
CA SER A 57 10.28 3.72 -3.51
C SER A 57 10.71 3.08 -2.20
N ALA A 58 10.97 1.78 -2.24
CA ALA A 58 11.49 1.08 -1.08
C ALA A 58 12.89 1.61 -0.75
N ILE A 59 13.12 1.90 0.52
CA ILE A 59 14.43 2.25 1.05
C ILE A 59 14.79 1.29 2.18
N VAL A 60 16.07 0.96 2.30
CA VAL A 60 16.57 0.20 3.44
C VAL A 60 16.88 1.17 4.57
N ILE A 61 16.31 0.93 5.75
CA ILE A 61 16.58 1.72 6.95
C ILE A 61 17.47 0.91 7.88
N ALA A 62 18.52 1.53 8.38
CA ALA A 62 19.41 0.95 9.38
C ALA A 62 19.80 1.99 10.44
N GLN A 63 20.25 1.49 11.60
CA GLN A 63 20.81 2.35 12.64
C GLN A 63 21.99 3.15 12.09
N LYS A 64 22.03 4.45 12.41
CA LYS A 64 23.09 5.36 11.97
C LYS A 64 24.47 4.80 12.36
N GLY A 65 25.38 4.77 11.39
CA GLY A 65 26.76 4.29 11.58
C GLY A 65 26.93 2.76 11.63
N LYS A 66 25.85 1.98 11.52
CA LYS A 66 25.93 0.51 11.55
C LYS A 66 26.35 -0.11 10.21
N PHE A 67 25.97 0.54 9.11
CA PHE A 67 26.34 0.15 7.75
C PHE A 67 26.65 1.42 6.95
N SER A 68 27.63 1.33 6.07
CA SER A 68 28.12 2.43 5.24
C SER A 68 27.64 2.29 3.79
N SER A 69 27.29 1.08 3.38
CA SER A 69 26.81 0.78 2.03
C SER A 69 25.79 -0.37 2.01
N LEU A 70 25.05 -0.50 0.91
CA LEU A 70 24.18 -1.66 0.68
C LEU A 70 24.98 -2.97 0.60
N ALA A 71 26.25 -2.94 0.20
CA ALA A 71 27.09 -4.13 0.13
C ALA A 71 27.32 -4.75 1.52
N ASP A 72 27.31 -3.94 2.57
CA ASP A 72 27.50 -4.38 3.97
C ASP A 72 26.32 -5.24 4.46
N LEU A 73 25.19 -5.21 3.74
CA LEU A 73 24.00 -6.01 4.04
C LEU A 73 24.10 -7.44 3.51
N LYS A 74 25.12 -7.77 2.71
CA LYS A 74 25.30 -9.11 2.17
C LYS A 74 25.43 -10.14 3.31
N GLY A 75 24.60 -11.18 3.26
CA GLY A 75 24.55 -12.22 4.29
C GLY A 75 23.91 -11.79 5.61
N LYS A 76 23.33 -10.58 5.69
CA LYS A 76 22.54 -10.13 6.85
C LYS A 76 21.07 -10.48 6.67
N LYS A 77 20.36 -10.67 7.79
CA LYS A 77 18.91 -10.84 7.78
C LYS A 77 18.25 -9.48 7.59
N LEU A 78 17.52 -9.33 6.49
CA LEU A 78 16.69 -8.15 6.20
C LEU A 78 15.26 -8.42 6.65
N GLY A 79 14.64 -7.44 7.31
CA GLY A 79 13.20 -7.43 7.56
C GLY A 79 12.47 -6.79 6.38
N MET A 80 11.28 -7.30 6.06
CA MET A 80 10.35 -6.74 5.08
C MET A 80 9.01 -6.49 5.75
#